data_AF-A0A9Q0S7B1-F1
#
_entry.id   AF-A0A9Q0S7B1-F1
#
_cell.length_a   1.000
_cell.length_b   1.000
_cell.length_c   1.000
_cell.angle_alpha   90.00
_cell.angle_beta   90.00
_cell.angle_gamma   90.00
#
_symmetry.space_group_name_H-M   'P 1'
#
loop_
_entity.id
_entity.type
_entity.pdbx_description
1 polymer ?
#
loop_
_entity_poly.entity_id
_entity_poly.type
_entity_poly.pdbx_seq_one_letter_code
_entity_poly.pdbx_strand_id
1 'polypeptide(L)'
;MFYCYFNCHAVRELIIKMLSLADPQIILFYGSAFLVTFVIAIFICVKAITTPHPIIKRYKEEENFFDPKTKTNEPFPSISENPEIDYSIIVPAYDEEKRLPVMLDEAIEFLEKKDCLYEIIIVSDGISPKNNFI
;
A
#
# COMPACT_ATOMS: atom_id res chain seq x y z
N MET A 1 -27.66 47.63 32.01
CA MET A 1 -27.59 46.16 32.21
C MET A 1 -28.92 45.44 31.89
N PHE A 2 -30.09 46.07 32.11
CA PHE A 2 -31.41 45.45 31.87
C PHE A 2 -31.82 45.24 30.40
N TYR A 3 -31.41 46.13 29.48
CA TYR A 3 -31.78 46.02 28.06
C TYR A 3 -31.18 44.80 27.33
N CYS A 4 -29.98 44.36 27.72
CA CYS A 4 -29.33 43.18 27.13
C CYS A 4 -30.01 41.88 27.58
N TYR A 5 -30.47 41.83 28.84
CA TYR A 5 -31.20 40.69 29.40
C TYR A 5 -32.60 40.56 28.80
N PHE A 6 -33.30 41.68 28.59
CA PHE A 6 -34.63 41.70 27.97
C PHE A 6 -34.62 41.27 26.50
N ASN A 7 -33.60 41.70 25.73
CA ASN A 7 -33.42 41.23 24.35
C ASN A 7 -33.06 39.73 24.29
N CYS A 8 -32.19 39.24 25.18
CA CYS A 8 -31.84 37.81 25.23
C CYS A 8 -33.03 36.92 25.64
N HIS A 9 -33.84 37.36 26.61
CA HIS A 9 -35.04 36.63 27.03
C HIS A 9 -36.13 36.64 25.94
N ALA A 10 -36.40 37.79 25.31
CA ALA A 10 -37.39 37.90 24.24
C ALA A 10 -37.00 37.09 23.00
N VAL A 11 -35.71 37.10 22.62
CA VAL A 11 -35.18 36.31 21.50
C VAL A 11 -35.23 34.81 21.80
N ARG A 12 -34.90 34.40 23.03
CA ARG A 12 -35.01 33.00 23.47
C ARG A 12 -36.47 32.51 23.44
N GLU A 13 -37.41 33.31 23.92
CA GLU A 13 -38.86 33.00 23.87
C GLU A 13 -39.40 32.96 22.43
N LEU A 14 -38.93 33.85 21.55
CA LEU A 14 -39.30 33.86 20.13
C LEU A 14 -38.78 32.60 19.41
N ILE A 15 -37.53 32.21 19.68
CA ILE A 15 -36.92 30.99 19.14
C ILE A 15 -37.67 29.76 19.63
N ILE A 16 -38.01 29.68 20.92
CA ILE A 16 -38.76 28.55 21.50
C ILE A 16 -40.19 28.50 20.93
N LYS A 17 -40.86 29.64 20.75
CA LYS A 17 -42.18 29.70 20.12
C LYS A 17 -42.16 29.31 18.64
N MET A 18 -41.13 29.71 17.89
CA MET A 18 -40.95 29.27 16.50
C MET A 18 -40.61 27.78 16.40
N LEU A 19 -39.87 27.23 17.36
CA LEU A 19 -39.53 25.80 17.44
C LEU A 19 -40.75 24.94 17.84
N SER A 20 -41.66 25.48 18.65
CA SER A 20 -42.91 24.84 19.09
C SER A 20 -44.02 24.87 18.03
N LEU A 21 -44.01 25.86 17.14
CA LEU A 21 -44.94 25.98 16.00
C LEU A 21 -44.52 25.19 14.76
N ALA A 22 -43.25 24.78 14.68
CA ALA A 22 -42.77 23.94 13.60
C ALA A 22 -43.16 22.48 13.89
N ASP A 23 -43.92 21.87 12.98
CA ASP A 23 -44.29 20.46 13.12
C ASP A 23 -43.03 19.61 13.33
N PRO A 24 -43.02 18.66 14.30
CA PRO A 24 -41.83 17.87 14.63
C PRO A 24 -41.30 17.08 13.43
N GLN A 25 -42.16 16.78 12.45
CA GLN A 25 -41.81 16.13 11.20
C GLN A 25 -40.95 17.04 10.28
N ILE A 26 -41.21 18.35 10.29
CA ILE A 26 -40.46 19.34 9.50
C ILE A 26 -39.04 19.47 10.07
N ILE A 27 -38.91 19.58 11.39
CA ILE A 27 -37.61 19.66 12.07
C ILE A 27 -36.78 18.40 11.78
N LEU A 28 -37.40 17.22 11.85
CA LEU A 28 -36.73 15.95 11.56
C LEU A 28 -36.25 15.87 10.11
N PHE A 29 -37.07 16.32 9.15
CA PHE A 29 -36.73 16.34 7.74
C PHE A 29 -35.52 17.23 7.45
N TYR A 30 -35.54 18.49 7.89
CA TYR A 30 -34.41 19.41 7.70
C TYR A 30 -33.16 19.00 8.47
N GLY A 31 -33.31 18.43 9.67
CA GLY A 31 -32.19 17.89 10.45
C GLY A 31 -31.47 16.73 9.73
N SER A 32 -32.25 15.82 9.13
CA SER A 32 -31.68 14.68 8.38
C SER A 32 -30.97 15.14 7.09
N ALA A 33 -31.57 16.10 6.35
CA ALA A 33 -30.96 16.69 5.17
C ALA A 33 -29.62 17.37 5.48
N PHE A 34 -29.56 18.14 6.57
CA PHE A 34 -28.32 18.79 7.00
C PHE A 34 -27.22 17.76 7.33
N LEU A 35 -27.57 16.70 8.07
CA LEU A 35 -26.62 15.64 8.43
C LEU A 35 -26.06 14.94 7.18
N VAL A 36 -26.91 14.60 6.20
CA VAL A 36 -26.48 13.99 4.94
C VAL A 36 -25.54 14.91 4.17
N THR A 37 -25.88 16.21 4.05
CA THR A 37 -25.00 17.17 3.37
C THR A 37 -23.66 17.34 4.08
N PHE A 38 -23.64 17.30 5.42
CA PHE A 38 -22.43 17.38 6.22
C PHE A 38 -21.52 16.15 6.03
N VAL A 39 -22.11 14.94 6.00
CA VAL A 39 -21.35 13.70 5.74
C VAL A 39 -20.77 13.68 4.32
N ILE A 40 -21.55 14.12 3.33
CA ILE A 40 -21.07 14.24 1.94
C ILE A 40 -19.93 15.25 1.85
N ALA A 41 -20.06 16.41 2.49
CA ALA A 41 -19.00 17.42 2.52
C ALA A 41 -17.72 16.88 3.17
N ILE A 42 -17.82 16.15 4.28
CA ILE A 42 -16.66 15.49 4.90
C ILE A 42 -16.02 14.48 3.94
N PHE A 43 -16.82 13.65 3.27
CA PHE A 43 -16.31 12.66 2.33
C PHE A 43 -15.55 13.32 1.17
N ILE A 44 -16.08 14.41 0.62
CA ILE A 44 -15.43 15.22 -0.42
C ILE A 44 -14.14 15.83 0.13
N CYS A 45 -14.16 16.41 1.32
CA CYS A 45 -12.97 16.97 1.96
C CYS A 45 -11.88 15.92 2.15
N VAL A 46 -12.22 14.74 2.69
CA VAL A 46 -11.28 13.63 2.88
C VAL A 46 -10.66 13.24 1.53
N LYS A 47 -11.48 13.03 0.50
CA LYS A 47 -10.99 12.71 -0.85
C LYS A 47 -10.08 13.79 -1.43
N ALA A 48 -10.36 15.06 -1.17
CA ALA A 48 -9.57 16.19 -1.68
C ALA A 48 -8.22 16.34 -0.97
N ILE A 49 -8.14 16.02 0.33
CA ILE A 49 -6.90 16.15 1.11
C ILE A 49 -6.02 14.90 1.08
N THR A 50 -6.60 13.71 0.87
CA THR A 50 -5.82 12.46 0.86
C THR A 50 -5.24 12.17 -0.52
N THR A 51 -3.92 12.05 -0.60
CA THR A 51 -3.25 11.44 -1.75
C THR A 51 -3.44 9.92 -1.71
N PRO A 52 -4.00 9.28 -2.74
CA PRO A 52 -4.31 7.84 -2.71
C PRO A 52 -3.06 6.95 -2.78
N HIS A 53 -1.91 7.51 -3.16
CA HIS A 53 -0.69 6.75 -3.37
C HIS A 53 0.44 7.22 -2.46
N PRO A 54 1.23 6.29 -1.90
CA PRO A 54 2.43 6.63 -1.17
C PRO A 54 3.45 7.29 -2.11
N ILE A 55 4.20 8.27 -1.58
CA ILE A 55 5.32 8.86 -2.30
C ILE A 55 6.48 7.86 -2.26
N ILE A 56 6.75 7.20 -3.39
CA ILE A 56 7.93 6.34 -3.55
C ILE A 56 9.13 7.25 -3.81
N LYS A 57 9.96 7.47 -2.79
CA LYS A 57 11.25 8.14 -2.94
C LYS A 57 12.26 7.09 -3.39
N ARG A 58 12.82 7.27 -4.60
CA ARG A 58 13.95 6.47 -5.09
C ARG A 58 15.21 7.28 -4.97
N TYR A 59 16.26 6.67 -4.44
CA TYR A 59 17.57 7.31 -4.29
C TYR A 59 18.45 6.93 -5.48
N LYS A 60 19.40 7.79 -5.86
CA LYS A 60 20.31 7.50 -7.00
C LYS A 60 21.20 6.29 -6.73
N GLU A 61 21.45 6.04 -5.44
CA GLU A 61 22.19 4.89 -4.95
C GLU A 61 21.44 3.57 -5.21
N GLU A 62 20.11 3.58 -5.30
CA GLU A 62 19.28 2.40 -5.61
C GLU A 62 19.36 1.97 -7.08
N GLU A 63 19.92 2.82 -7.96
CA GLU A 63 20.13 2.50 -9.37
C GLU A 63 21.40 1.65 -9.61
N ASN A 64 22.19 1.39 -8.58
CA ASN A 64 23.44 0.66 -8.67
C ASN A 64 23.48 -0.51 -7.67
N PHE A 65 24.23 -1.57 -7.99
CA PHE A 65 24.57 -2.67 -7.10
C PHE A 65 26.07 -2.78 -6.89
N PHE A 66 26.47 -3.34 -5.75
CA PHE A 66 27.88 -3.58 -5.45
C PHE A 66 28.30 -4.93 -6.03
N ASP A 67 29.26 -4.94 -6.95
CA ASP A 67 29.87 -6.19 -7.42
C ASP A 67 31.04 -6.57 -6.49
N PRO A 68 30.97 -7.71 -5.78
CA PRO A 68 32.05 -8.18 -4.91
C PRO A 68 33.36 -8.52 -5.64
N LYS A 69 33.32 -8.75 -6.97
CA LYS A 69 34.51 -9.08 -7.77
C LYS A 69 35.30 -7.83 -8.14
N THR A 70 34.63 -6.82 -8.69
CA THR A 70 35.25 -5.55 -9.09
C THR A 70 35.43 -4.59 -7.91
N LYS A 71 34.70 -4.83 -6.80
CA LYS A 71 34.64 -3.97 -5.60
C LYS A 71 34.16 -2.56 -5.94
N THR A 72 33.35 -2.42 -6.98
CA THR A 72 32.78 -1.16 -7.44
C THR A 72 31.26 -1.23 -7.48
N ASN A 73 30.60 -0.07 -7.42
CA ASN A 73 29.16 0.03 -7.66
C ASN A 73 28.94 0.15 -9.16
N GLU A 74 28.15 -0.77 -9.70
CA GLU A 74 27.79 -0.83 -11.12
C GLU A 74 26.29 -0.58 -11.28
N PRO A 75 25.85 0.09 -12.36
CA PRO A 75 24.44 0.36 -12.57
C PRO A 75 23.67 -0.95 -12.83
N PHE A 76 22.42 -1.01 -12.37
CA PHE A 76 21.53 -2.09 -12.77
C PHE A 76 21.25 -2.02 -14.29
N PRO A 77 21.16 -3.18 -14.97
CA PRO A 77 20.75 -3.22 -16.36
C PRO A 77 19.32 -2.68 -16.52
N SER A 78 19.02 -2.07 -17.67
CA SER A 78 17.70 -1.50 -17.91
C SER A 78 16.72 -2.57 -18.38
N ILE A 79 15.49 -2.52 -17.87
CA ILE A 79 14.40 -3.42 -18.28
C ILE A 79 14.03 -3.22 -19.77
N SER A 80 14.36 -2.06 -20.35
CA SER A 80 14.09 -1.77 -21.76
C SER A 80 15.14 -2.32 -22.72
N GLU A 81 16.26 -2.84 -22.21
CA GLU A 81 17.31 -3.45 -23.02
C GLU A 81 16.89 -4.87 -23.44
N ASN A 82 17.50 -5.38 -24.51
CA ASN A 82 17.23 -6.74 -24.95
C ASN A 82 17.73 -7.73 -23.89
N PRO A 83 16.93 -8.74 -23.51
CA PRO A 83 17.35 -9.75 -22.55
C PRO A 83 18.44 -10.64 -23.14
N GLU A 84 19.43 -11.01 -22.32
CA GLU A 84 20.50 -11.95 -22.69
C GLU A 84 20.08 -13.42 -22.55
N ILE A 85 19.05 -13.68 -21.73
CA ILE A 85 18.51 -15.01 -21.41
C ILE A 85 16.98 -15.02 -21.56
N ASP A 86 16.40 -16.17 -21.90
CA ASP A 86 14.95 -16.30 -22.10
C ASP A 86 14.22 -16.49 -20.77
N TYR A 87 14.83 -17.18 -19.80
CA TYR A 87 14.23 -17.49 -18.51
C TYR A 87 15.21 -17.29 -17.34
N SER A 88 14.83 -16.48 -16.36
CA SER A 88 15.49 -16.40 -15.06
C SER A 88 14.59 -17.05 -14.00
N ILE A 89 15.03 -18.18 -13.45
CA ILE A 89 14.25 -19.01 -12.53
C ILE A 89 14.83 -18.86 -11.13
N ILE A 90 14.12 -18.13 -10.27
CA ILE A 90 14.53 -17.90 -8.89
C ILE A 90 13.82 -18.92 -7.98
N VAL A 91 14.60 -19.82 -7.37
CA VAL A 91 14.09 -20.89 -6.51
C VAL A 91 14.44 -20.58 -5.06
N PRO A 92 13.48 -20.17 -4.21
CA PRO A 92 13.71 -20.08 -2.78
C PRO A 92 13.87 -21.49 -2.19
N ALA A 93 14.96 -21.73 -1.47
CA ALA A 93 15.34 -23.03 -0.94
C ALA A 93 15.56 -22.95 0.58
N TYR A 94 14.46 -22.91 1.34
CA TYR A 94 14.48 -23.04 2.80
C TYR A 94 14.06 -24.44 3.21
N ASP A 95 14.96 -25.19 3.87
CA ASP A 95 14.70 -26.57 4.33
C ASP A 95 14.25 -27.52 3.19
N GLU A 96 14.58 -27.18 1.95
CA GLU A 96 14.21 -27.93 0.74
C GLU A 96 15.35 -28.86 0.26
N GLU A 97 16.42 -29.06 1.04
CA GLU A 97 17.63 -29.82 0.64
C GLU A 97 17.32 -31.21 0.05
N LYS A 98 16.29 -31.89 0.57
CA LYS A 98 15.91 -33.24 0.13
C LYS A 98 15.03 -33.26 -1.12
N ARG A 99 14.21 -32.22 -1.32
CA ARG A 99 13.20 -32.15 -2.39
C ARG A 99 13.69 -31.35 -3.60
N LEU A 100 14.58 -30.39 -3.35
CA LEU A 100 15.15 -29.51 -4.35
C LEU A 100 15.86 -30.26 -5.50
N PRO A 101 16.70 -31.29 -5.25
CA PRO A 101 17.37 -31.99 -6.35
C PRO A 101 16.37 -32.67 -7.31
N VAL A 102 15.37 -33.38 -6.76
CA VAL A 102 14.36 -34.08 -7.58
C VAL A 102 13.55 -33.09 -8.43
N MET A 103 13.18 -31.95 -7.85
CA MET A 103 12.46 -30.90 -8.59
C MET A 103 13.34 -30.27 -9.69
N LEU A 104 14.63 -30.06 -9.42
CA LEU A 104 15.57 -29.51 -10.39
C LEU A 104 15.84 -30.46 -11.56
N ASP A 105 15.94 -31.77 -11.29
CA ASP A 105 16.11 -32.78 -12.35
C ASP A 105 14.95 -32.72 -13.36
N GLU A 106 13.71 -32.68 -12.86
CA GLU A 106 12.51 -32.57 -13.72
C GLU A 106 12.46 -31.22 -14.46
N ALA A 107 12.84 -30.13 -13.80
CA ALA A 107 12.81 -28.79 -14.39
C ALA A 107 13.87 -28.62 -15.49
N ILE A 108 15.10 -29.10 -15.26
CA ILE A 108 16.19 -29.05 -16.23
C ILE A 108 15.84 -29.89 -17.45
N GLU A 109 15.31 -31.10 -17.26
CA GLU A 109 14.88 -31.95 -18.37
C GLU A 109 13.83 -31.26 -19.25
N PHE A 110 12.92 -30.50 -18.65
CA PHE A 110 11.93 -29.71 -19.39
C PHE A 110 12.56 -28.54 -20.16
N LEU A 111 13.49 -27.81 -19.53
CA LEU A 111 14.14 -26.65 -20.14
C LEU A 111 15.07 -27.03 -21.30
N GLU A 112 15.79 -28.14 -21.17
CA GLU A 112 16.65 -28.68 -22.23
C GLU A 112 15.86 -29.06 -23.49
N LYS A 113 14.63 -29.57 -23.31
CA LYS A 113 13.73 -29.89 -24.44
C LYS A 113 13.22 -28.64 -25.18
N LYS A 114 13.29 -27.47 -24.55
CA LYS A 114 12.71 -26.22 -25.06
C LYS A 114 13.70 -25.37 -25.88
N ASP A 115 14.97 -25.77 -25.94
CA ASP A 115 16.06 -25.09 -26.66
C ASP A 115 16.10 -23.58 -26.39
N CYS A 116 16.09 -23.21 -25.11
CA CYS A 116 16.09 -21.82 -24.64
C CYS A 116 17.26 -21.56 -23.68
N LEU A 117 17.71 -20.30 -23.60
CA LEU A 117 18.73 -19.88 -22.64
C LEU A 117 18.09 -19.61 -21.28
N TYR A 118 18.57 -20.27 -20.24
CA TYR A 118 18.01 -20.12 -18.89
C TYR A 118 19.09 -20.05 -17.82
N GLU A 119 18.75 -19.40 -16.71
CA GLU A 119 19.50 -19.46 -15.47
C GLU A 119 18.60 -19.92 -14.32
N ILE A 120 19.17 -20.63 -13.36
CA ILE A 120 18.49 -21.04 -12.13
C ILE A 120 19.26 -20.48 -10.95
N ILE A 121 18.63 -19.58 -10.20
CA ILE A 121 19.19 -18.92 -9.02
C ILE A 121 18.54 -19.52 -7.79
N ILE A 122 19.29 -20.34 -7.06
CA ILE A 122 18.83 -20.95 -5.81
C ILE A 122 19.11 -19.97 -4.67
N VAL A 123 18.06 -19.48 -4.04
CA VAL A 123 18.14 -18.53 -2.92
C VAL A 123 17.93 -19.31 -1.62
N SER A 124 19.02 -19.64 -0.93
CA SER A 124 18.97 -20.22 0.41
C SER A 124 19.03 -19.11 1.47
N ASP A 125 18.05 -19.11 2.37
CA ASP A 125 18.15 -18.37 3.63
C ASP A 125 19.18 -19.09 4.52
N GLY A 126 20.35 -18.48 4.69
CA GLY A 126 21.49 -19.11 5.35
C GLY A 126 21.21 -19.57 6.78
N ILE A 127 21.81 -20.72 7.12
CA ILE A 127 22.03 -21.31 8.46
C ILE A 127 20.87 -21.14 9.46
N SER A 128 20.05 -22.18 9.58
CA SER A 128 19.30 -22.40 10.82
C SER A 128 20.26 -22.40 12.02
N PRO A 129 19.95 -21.71 13.13
CA PRO A 129 20.83 -21.60 14.31
C PRO A 129 21.19 -22.94 14.97
N LYS A 130 20.61 -24.06 14.51
CA LYS A 130 20.90 -25.42 14.98
C LYS A 130 22.20 -26.03 14.44
N ASN A 131 22.87 -25.40 13.47
CA ASN A 131 24.08 -25.95 12.86
C ASN A 131 25.39 -25.26 13.30
N ASN A 132 25.38 -24.54 14.42
CA ASN A 132 26.60 -24.19 15.15
C ASN A 132 26.80 -25.19 16.31
N PHE A 133 27.15 -26.43 15.98
CA PHE A 133 27.87 -27.28 16.91
C PHE A 133 29.37 -27.11 16.63
N ILE A 134 30.02 -26.46 17.61
CA ILE A 134 31.45 -26.48 18.00
C ILE A 134 32.45 -26.90 16.92
#